data_AF-A0A920RJB8-F1
#
_entry.id   AF-A0A920RJB8-F1
#
_cell.length_a   1.000
_cell.length_b   1.000
_cell.length_c   1.000
_cell.angle_alpha   90.00
_cell.angle_beta   90.00
_cell.angle_gamma   90.00
#
_symmetry.space_group_name_H-M   'P 1'
#
loop_
_entity.id
_entity.type
_entity.pdbx_description
1 polymer ?
#
loop_
_entity_poly.entity_id
_entity_poly.type
_entity_poly.pdbx_seq_one_letter_code
_entity_poly.pdbx_strand_id
1 'polypeptide(L)'
;MLSLLQQLADGGTQIAFDPNHRDMLWDNAEIAKSFYRDIAPLLTFCLPTFDDEQHLFKDQDPTATAARWLDWGAAEVIVKNGSKTALLATPSEQSHSYPIPTERVVDTTAAGDAFNGSYLVRRLVGDPSRLAADAAHTIAAQVIQHKGAIAPLA
;
A
#
# COMPACT_ATOMS: atom_id res chain seq x y z
N MET A 1 12.03 15.07 -9.15
CA MET A 1 11.65 14.03 -8.17
C MET A 1 11.96 12.63 -8.71
N LEU A 2 11.34 12.18 -9.80
CA LEU A 2 11.60 10.85 -10.39
C LEU A 2 13.09 10.59 -10.68
N SER A 3 13.82 11.59 -11.20
CA SER A 3 15.27 11.49 -11.43
C SER A 3 16.07 11.19 -10.15
N LEU A 4 15.69 11.75 -9.01
CA LEU A 4 16.34 11.48 -7.72
C LEU A 4 15.99 10.06 -7.23
N LEU A 5 14.73 9.66 -7.38
CA LEU A 5 14.30 8.30 -7.02
C LEU A 5 15.03 7.25 -7.86
N GLN A 6 15.22 7.50 -9.15
CA GLN A 6 16.03 6.63 -10.01
C GLN A 6 17.47 6.51 -9.50
N GLN A 7 18.13 7.63 -9.19
CA GLN A 7 19.50 7.60 -8.65
C GLN A 7 19.61 6.80 -7.33
N LEU A 8 18.61 6.92 -6.46
CA LEU A 8 18.55 6.15 -5.21
C LEU A 8 18.34 4.65 -5.48
N ALA A 9 17.43 4.31 -6.39
CA ALA A 9 17.17 2.93 -6.80
C ALA A 9 18.41 2.28 -7.44
N ASP A 10 19.09 2.99 -8.34
CA ASP A 10 20.35 2.54 -8.97
C ASP A 10 21.46 2.30 -7.92
N GLY A 11 21.43 3.05 -6.81
CA GLY A 11 22.30 2.87 -5.65
C GLY A 11 21.88 1.75 -4.70
N GLY A 12 20.82 1.00 -5.01
CA GLY A 12 20.30 -0.10 -4.19
C GLY A 12 19.38 0.33 -3.04
N THR A 13 18.95 1.59 -3.00
CA THR A 13 17.98 2.05 -1.99
C THR A 13 16.61 1.45 -2.27
N GLN A 14 15.98 0.87 -1.25
CA GLN A 14 14.60 0.38 -1.36
C GLN A 14 13.62 1.55 -1.31
N ILE A 15 12.65 1.55 -2.22
CA ILE A 15 11.66 2.63 -2.33
C ILE A 15 10.27 2.06 -2.04
N ALA A 16 9.59 2.67 -1.08
CA ALA A 16 8.19 2.38 -0.77
C ALA A 16 7.29 3.54 -1.23
N PHE A 17 6.14 3.23 -1.81
CA PHE A 17 5.17 4.21 -2.27
C PHE A 17 3.74 3.79 -1.93
N ASP A 18 3.03 4.68 -1.26
CA ASP A 18 1.58 4.62 -1.12
C ASP A 18 0.97 5.72 -2.00
N PRO A 19 0.23 5.36 -3.06
CA PRO A 19 -0.52 6.29 -3.89
C PRO A 19 -1.39 7.29 -3.11
N ASN A 20 -2.08 6.83 -2.05
CA ASN A 20 -3.05 7.57 -1.23
C ASN A 20 -3.80 8.65 -2.02
N HIS A 21 -4.45 8.25 -3.12
CA HIS A 21 -4.86 9.17 -4.17
C HIS A 21 -5.94 10.15 -3.68
N ARG A 22 -5.77 11.43 -4.04
CA ARG A 22 -6.70 12.50 -3.75
C ARG A 22 -6.83 13.38 -5.00
N ASP A 23 -7.97 13.30 -5.69
CA ASP A 23 -8.21 14.04 -6.93
C ASP A 23 -7.89 15.53 -6.81
N MET A 24 -8.23 16.13 -5.66
CA MET A 24 -8.03 17.57 -5.39
C MET A 24 -6.56 18.00 -5.34
N LEU A 25 -5.61 17.06 -5.25
CA LEU A 25 -4.17 17.33 -5.23
C LEU A 25 -3.51 17.18 -6.60
N TRP A 26 -4.28 16.81 -7.63
CA TRP A 26 -3.79 16.63 -9.00
C TRP A 26 -4.49 17.59 -9.95
N ASP A 27 -3.74 18.14 -10.90
CA ASP A 27 -4.31 18.99 -11.95
C ASP A 27 -5.38 18.25 -12.76
N ASN A 28 -5.15 16.96 -13.02
CA ASN A 28 -6.14 16.04 -13.57
C ASN A 28 -5.71 14.57 -13.38
N ALA A 29 -6.64 13.65 -13.65
CA ALA A 29 -6.43 12.22 -13.55
C ALA A 29 -5.30 11.71 -14.46
N GLU A 30 -5.15 12.21 -15.68
CA GLU A 30 -4.14 11.70 -16.62
C GLU A 30 -2.71 12.00 -16.16
N ILE A 31 -2.48 13.15 -15.52
CA ILE A 31 -1.18 13.47 -14.90
C ILE A 31 -0.88 12.51 -13.74
N ALA A 32 -1.86 12.22 -12.87
CA ALA A 32 -1.70 11.24 -11.80
C ALA A 32 -1.36 9.85 -12.35
N LYS A 33 -2.10 9.38 -13.35
CA LYS A 33 -1.88 8.09 -14.00
C LYS A 33 -0.50 7.99 -14.65
N SER A 34 -0.05 9.05 -15.33
CA SER A 34 1.28 9.11 -15.92
C SER A 34 2.35 8.98 -14.83
N PHE A 35 2.23 9.76 -13.76
CA PHE A 35 3.19 9.71 -12.66
C PHE A 35 3.26 8.31 -12.02
N TYR A 36 2.12 7.65 -11.84
CA TYR A 36 2.06 6.31 -11.23
C TYR A 36 2.75 5.27 -12.12
N ARG A 37 2.55 5.37 -13.43
CA ARG A 37 3.25 4.52 -14.40
C ARG A 37 4.75 4.77 -14.39
N ASP A 38 5.17 6.04 -14.31
CA ASP A 38 6.58 6.42 -14.39
C ASP A 38 7.36 6.06 -13.11
N ILE A 39 6.70 6.07 -11.94
CA ILE A 39 7.35 5.70 -10.67
C ILE A 39 7.40 4.19 -10.45
N ALA A 40 6.45 3.42 -11.01
CA ALA A 40 6.31 1.98 -10.74
C ALA A 40 7.60 1.15 -10.90
N PRO A 41 8.43 1.34 -11.95
CA PRO A 41 9.68 0.58 -12.11
C PRO A 41 10.70 0.79 -10.98
N LEU A 42 10.54 1.85 -10.19
CA LEU A 42 11.46 2.21 -9.11
C LEU A 42 11.04 1.61 -7.76
N LEU A 43 9.84 1.03 -7.67
CA LEU A 43 9.23 0.65 -6.41
C LEU A 43 9.69 -0.74 -5.97
N THR A 44 10.30 -0.81 -4.79
CA THR A 44 10.48 -2.06 -4.06
C THR A 44 9.16 -2.49 -3.42
N PHE A 45 8.43 -1.55 -2.81
CA PHE A 45 7.15 -1.80 -2.17
C PHE A 45 6.10 -0.79 -2.68
N CYS A 46 5.07 -1.28 -3.35
CA CYS A 46 3.90 -0.49 -3.73
C CYS A 46 2.74 -0.86 -2.82
N LEU A 47 2.15 0.10 -2.10
CA LEU A 47 1.10 -0.15 -1.11
C LEU A 47 -0.20 0.57 -1.49
N PRO A 48 -0.86 0.23 -2.61
CA PRO A 48 -2.08 0.89 -3.03
C PRO A 48 -3.28 0.55 -2.15
N THR A 49 -4.26 1.45 -2.13
CA THR A 49 -5.59 1.21 -1.56
C THR A 49 -6.56 0.97 -2.71
N PHE A 50 -7.25 -0.17 -2.69
CA PHE A 50 -8.11 -0.60 -3.80
C PHE A 50 -9.19 0.42 -4.15
N ASP A 51 -9.90 0.98 -3.18
CA ASP A 51 -10.97 1.93 -3.45
C ASP A 51 -10.46 3.20 -4.17
N ASP A 52 -9.27 3.70 -3.80
CA ASP A 52 -8.63 4.85 -4.44
C ASP A 52 -8.21 4.51 -5.88
N GLU A 53 -7.64 3.32 -6.10
CA GLU A 53 -7.21 2.83 -7.41
C GLU A 53 -8.40 2.53 -8.34
N GLN A 54 -9.45 1.91 -7.81
CA GLN A 54 -10.70 1.70 -8.54
C GLN A 54 -11.31 3.02 -8.97
N HIS A 55 -11.26 4.05 -8.12
CA HIS A 55 -11.76 5.37 -8.49
C HIS A 55 -10.96 5.97 -9.65
N LEU A 56 -9.63 5.89 -9.63
CA LEU A 56 -8.76 6.49 -10.65
C LEU A 56 -8.67 5.67 -11.96
N PHE A 57 -8.49 4.35 -11.85
CA PHE A 57 -8.20 3.45 -12.97
C PHE A 57 -9.37 2.57 -13.40
N LYS A 58 -10.43 2.51 -12.60
CA LYS A 58 -11.61 1.63 -12.85
C LYS A 58 -11.26 0.15 -12.84
N ASP A 59 -10.27 -0.23 -12.03
CA ASP A 59 -9.94 -1.64 -11.79
C ASP A 59 -11.13 -2.38 -11.17
N GLN A 60 -11.33 -3.62 -11.62
CA GLN A 60 -12.49 -4.42 -11.22
C GLN A 60 -12.34 -5.03 -9.83
N ASP A 61 -11.12 -5.41 -9.47
CA ASP A 61 -10.78 -6.08 -8.22
C ASP A 61 -9.31 -5.81 -7.82
N PRO A 62 -8.90 -6.17 -6.58
CA PRO A 62 -7.53 -6.02 -6.14
C PRO A 62 -6.50 -6.72 -7.02
N THR A 63 -6.88 -7.83 -7.68
CA THR A 63 -5.99 -8.57 -8.58
C THR A 63 -5.65 -7.75 -9.82
N ALA A 64 -6.63 -7.05 -10.40
CA ALA A 64 -6.41 -6.14 -11.51
C ALA A 64 -5.51 -4.96 -11.12
N THR A 65 -5.70 -4.39 -9.93
CA THR A 65 -4.81 -3.35 -9.38
C THR A 65 -3.37 -3.86 -9.23
N ALA A 66 -3.18 -5.04 -8.62
CA ALA A 66 -1.86 -5.63 -8.46
C ALA A 66 -1.18 -5.91 -9.81
N ALA A 67 -1.91 -6.53 -10.74
CA ALA A 67 -1.41 -6.84 -12.08
C ALA A 67 -0.93 -5.58 -12.81
N ARG A 68 -1.71 -4.49 -12.77
CA ARG A 68 -1.32 -3.23 -13.40
C ARG A 68 -0.01 -2.65 -12.85
N TRP A 69 0.18 -2.66 -11.53
CA TRP A 69 1.42 -2.18 -10.91
C TRP A 69 2.62 -3.07 -11.23
N LEU A 70 2.43 -4.40 -11.22
CA LEU A 70 3.47 -5.36 -11.60
C LEU A 70 3.85 -5.22 -13.08
N ASP A 71 2.88 -5.05 -13.98
CA ASP A 71 3.09 -4.83 -15.41
C ASP A 71 3.87 -3.54 -15.68
N TRP A 72 3.73 -2.52 -14.83
CA TRP A 72 4.53 -1.30 -14.89
C TRP A 72 5.89 -1.41 -14.21
N GLY A 73 6.21 -2.55 -13.57
CA GLY A 73 7.55 -2.86 -13.06
C GLY A 73 7.73 -2.72 -11.54
N ALA A 74 6.66 -2.57 -10.75
CA ALA A 74 6.78 -2.66 -9.30
C ALA A 74 7.24 -4.05 -8.86
N ALA A 75 8.14 -4.14 -7.88
CA ALA A 75 8.69 -5.43 -7.45
C ALA A 75 7.75 -6.23 -6.53
N GLU A 76 7.10 -5.54 -5.58
CA GLU A 76 6.15 -6.12 -4.63
C GLU A 76 4.97 -5.16 -4.45
N VAL A 77 3.74 -5.67 -4.57
CA VAL A 77 2.50 -4.89 -4.50
C VAL A 77 1.58 -5.43 -3.40
N ILE A 78 1.11 -4.52 -2.55
CA ILE A 78 0.25 -4.81 -1.40
C ILE A 78 -1.03 -4.00 -1.53
N VAL A 79 -2.06 -4.60 -2.11
CA VAL A 79 -3.34 -3.96 -2.33
C VAL A 79 -4.18 -4.05 -1.06
N LYS A 80 -4.25 -2.95 -0.32
CA LYS A 80 -5.10 -2.79 0.87
C LYS A 80 -6.55 -2.67 0.43
N ASN A 81 -7.45 -3.38 1.12
CA ASN A 81 -8.87 -3.44 0.76
C ASN A 81 -9.79 -3.15 1.96
N GLY A 82 -9.43 -2.14 2.76
CA GLY A 82 -10.18 -1.74 3.95
C GLY A 82 -10.38 -2.89 4.93
N SER A 83 -11.64 -3.21 5.22
CA SER A 83 -12.05 -4.33 6.09
C SER A 83 -12.08 -5.69 5.40
N LYS A 84 -11.66 -5.77 4.13
CA LYS A 84 -11.54 -7.01 3.36
C LYS A 84 -10.08 -7.46 3.30
N THR A 85 -9.88 -8.67 2.78
CA THR A 85 -8.58 -9.28 2.54
C THR A 85 -7.65 -8.39 1.71
N ALA A 86 -6.43 -8.17 2.19
CA ALA A 86 -5.37 -7.54 1.42
C ALA A 86 -4.72 -8.57 0.48
N LEU A 87 -4.42 -8.14 -0.75
CA LEU A 87 -3.69 -8.95 -1.74
C LEU A 87 -2.21 -8.58 -1.70
N LEU A 88 -1.35 -9.59 -1.64
CA LEU A 88 0.10 -9.49 -1.70
C LEU A 88 0.55 -10.13 -3.01
N ALA A 89 1.28 -9.41 -3.85
CA ALA A 89 1.67 -9.90 -5.15
C ALA A 89 3.09 -9.50 -5.52
N THR A 90 3.81 -10.44 -6.13
CA THR A 90 5.06 -10.22 -6.87
C THR A 90 4.88 -10.78 -8.28
N PRO A 91 5.85 -10.64 -9.20
CA PRO A 91 5.77 -11.26 -10.53
C PRO A 91 5.62 -12.79 -10.50
N SER A 92 6.03 -13.46 -9.42
CA SER A 92 6.05 -14.93 -9.34
C SER A 92 5.04 -15.53 -8.37
N GLU A 93 4.52 -14.75 -7.42
CA GLU A 93 3.64 -15.27 -6.37
C GLU A 93 2.53 -14.29 -5.99
N GLN A 94 1.40 -14.85 -5.56
CA GLN A 94 0.32 -14.11 -4.93
C GLN A 94 -0.09 -14.79 -3.64
N SER A 95 -0.38 -13.98 -2.62
CA SER A 95 -0.92 -14.46 -1.36
C SER A 95 -1.89 -13.44 -0.77
N HIS A 96 -2.58 -13.85 0.29
CA HIS A 96 -3.63 -13.06 0.91
C HIS A 96 -3.31 -12.89 2.40
N SER A 97 -3.62 -11.71 2.94
CA SER A 97 -3.62 -11.45 4.36
C SER A 97 -4.99 -10.97 4.80
N TYR A 98 -5.43 -11.43 5.96
CA TYR A 98 -6.81 -11.28 6.40
C TYR A 98 -6.89 -10.24 7.51
N PRO A 99 -7.84 -9.30 7.45
CA PRO A 99 -8.04 -8.31 8.48
C PRO A 99 -8.49 -8.97 9.78
N ILE A 100 -8.10 -8.38 10.91
CA ILE A 100 -8.55 -8.81 12.23
C ILE A 100 -9.94 -8.22 12.49
N PRO A 101 -10.96 -9.05 12.74
CA PRO A 101 -12.28 -8.56 13.15
C PRO A 101 -12.16 -7.68 14.39
N THR A 102 -12.70 -6.48 14.32
CA THR A 102 -12.67 -5.51 15.42
C THR A 102 -14.09 -5.21 15.86
N GLU A 103 -14.41 -5.42 17.13
CA GLU A 103 -15.77 -5.23 17.66
C GLU A 103 -16.17 -3.75 17.75
N ARG A 104 -15.20 -2.83 17.79
CA ARG A 104 -15.44 -1.40 17.96
C ARG A 104 -14.59 -0.57 17.02
N VAL A 105 -15.19 0.02 15.99
CA VAL A 105 -14.53 1.02 15.14
C VAL A 105 -14.90 2.42 15.65
N VAL A 106 -13.90 3.21 16.03
CA VAL A 106 -14.07 4.58 16.56
C VAL A 106 -13.74 5.62 15.51
N ASP A 107 -12.60 5.48 14.82
CA ASP A 107 -12.10 6.43 13.83
C ASP A 107 -11.20 5.66 12.85
N THR A 108 -11.47 5.72 11.54
CA THR A 108 -10.66 5.00 10.54
C THR A 108 -9.46 5.81 10.04
N THR A 109 -9.29 7.03 10.55
CA THR A 109 -8.16 7.90 10.24
C THR A 109 -6.84 7.17 10.50
N ALA A 110 -5.89 7.27 9.57
CA ALA A 110 -4.56 6.66 9.61
C ALA A 110 -4.50 5.11 9.66
N ALA A 111 -5.61 4.39 9.44
CA ALA A 111 -5.57 2.93 9.37
C ALA A 111 -4.61 2.41 8.28
N GLY A 112 -4.64 3.03 7.09
CA GLY A 112 -3.73 2.71 5.99
C GLY A 112 -2.28 3.07 6.30
N ASP A 113 -2.04 4.22 6.93
CA ASP A 113 -0.69 4.66 7.32
C ASP A 113 -0.08 3.74 8.38
N ALA A 114 -0.89 3.33 9.37
CA ALA A 114 -0.50 2.38 10.40
C ALA A 114 -0.18 1.00 9.81
N PHE A 115 -0.99 0.55 8.84
CA PHE A 115 -0.71 -0.66 8.07
C PHE A 115 0.64 -0.55 7.37
N ASN A 116 0.87 0.53 6.62
CA ASN A 116 2.12 0.74 5.86
C ASN A 116 3.34 0.72 6.79
N GLY A 117 3.29 1.46 7.90
CA GLY A 117 4.40 1.55 8.84
C GLY A 117 4.77 0.20 9.42
N SER A 118 3.77 -0.57 9.91
CA SER A 118 3.97 -1.91 10.44
C SER A 118 4.51 -2.87 9.37
N TYR A 119 3.91 -2.86 8.17
CA TYR A 119 4.33 -3.70 7.06
C TYR A 119 5.81 -3.46 6.71
N LEU A 120 6.20 -2.19 6.53
CA LEU A 120 7.56 -1.83 6.15
C LEU A 120 8.58 -2.20 7.24
N VAL A 121 8.29 -1.97 8.52
CA VAL A 121 9.17 -2.39 9.63
C VAL A 121 9.44 -3.89 9.57
N ARG A 122 8.40 -4.70 9.34
CA ARG A 122 8.52 -6.16 9.27
C ARG A 122 9.31 -6.61 8.04
N ARG A 123 9.09 -6.00 6.88
CA ARG A 123 9.88 -6.28 5.66
C ARG A 123 11.35 -5.91 5.83
N LEU A 124 11.65 -4.78 6.48
CA LEU A 124 13.02 -4.32 6.72
C LEU A 124 13.81 -5.24 7.68
N VAL A 125 13.14 -5.97 8.57
CA VAL A 125 13.80 -6.99 9.42
C VAL A 125 13.84 -8.38 8.78
N GLY A 126 13.40 -8.51 7.53
CA GLY A 126 13.49 -9.74 6.74
C GLY A 126 12.29 -10.67 6.84
N ASP A 127 11.18 -10.24 7.45
CA ASP A 127 9.98 -11.07 7.51
C ASP A 127 9.38 -11.27 6.11
N PRO A 128 8.85 -12.47 5.79
CA PRO A 128 8.06 -12.71 4.59
C PRO A 128 6.86 -11.76 4.47
N SER A 129 6.46 -11.45 3.24
CA SER A 129 5.35 -10.56 2.89
C SER A 129 4.07 -10.85 3.68
N ARG A 130 3.71 -12.12 3.80
CA ARG A 130 2.54 -12.58 4.54
C ARG A 130 2.61 -12.25 6.04
N LEU A 131 3.75 -12.51 6.70
CA LEU A 131 3.91 -12.20 8.13
C LEU A 131 3.93 -10.69 8.39
N ALA A 132 4.50 -9.92 7.47
CA ALA A 132 4.47 -8.47 7.53
C ALA A 132 3.04 -7.93 7.42
N ALA A 133 2.23 -8.45 6.50
CA ALA A 133 0.85 -8.05 6.31
C ALA A 133 -0.07 -8.44 7.47
N ASP A 134 0.10 -9.64 8.04
CA ASP A 134 -0.67 -10.09 9.20
C ASP A 134 -0.40 -9.19 10.43
N ALA A 135 0.87 -8.79 10.63
CA ALA A 135 1.24 -7.81 11.65
C ALA A 135 0.68 -6.41 11.35
N ALA A 136 0.67 -6.00 10.08
CA ALA A 136 0.11 -4.72 9.66
C ALA A 136 -1.40 -4.62 9.90
N HIS A 137 -2.15 -5.69 9.63
CA HIS A 137 -3.57 -5.76 9.99
C HIS A 137 -3.81 -5.67 11.50
N THR A 138 -2.93 -6.29 12.30
CA THR A 138 -3.02 -6.19 13.76
C THR A 138 -2.90 -4.75 14.24
N ILE A 139 -1.90 -4.02 13.75
CA ILE A 139 -1.67 -2.62 14.13
C ILE A 139 -2.81 -1.72 13.60
N ALA A 140 -3.24 -1.89 12.36
CA ALA A 140 -4.36 -1.12 11.81
C ALA A 140 -5.65 -1.34 12.62
N ALA A 141 -5.95 -2.59 13.02
CA ALA A 141 -7.09 -2.92 13.86
C ALA A 141 -7.03 -2.26 15.24
N GLN A 142 -5.84 -2.07 15.81
CA GLN A 142 -5.66 -1.32 17.05
C GLN A 142 -5.90 0.18 16.85
N VAL A 143 -5.32 0.77 15.80
CA VAL A 143 -5.44 2.22 15.53
C VAL A 143 -6.89 2.65 15.38
N ILE A 144 -7.71 1.86 14.65
CA ILE A 144 -9.10 2.25 14.40
C ILE A 144 -10.02 2.24 15.65
N GLN A 145 -9.52 1.71 16.78
CA GLN A 145 -10.24 1.68 18.06
C GLN A 145 -10.02 2.97 18.88
N HIS A 146 -9.16 3.88 18.41
CA HIS A 146 -8.84 5.13 19.07
C HIS A 146 -9.17 6.32 18.17
N LYS A 147 -9.41 7.49 18.78
CA LYS A 147 -9.67 8.72 18.04
C LYS A 147 -8.36 9.38 17.62
N GLY A 148 -8.27 9.83 16.37
CA GLY A 148 -7.11 10.56 15.85
C GLY A 148 -6.04 9.65 15.25
N ALA A 149 -5.16 10.26 14.44
CA ALA A 149 -4.20 9.53 13.59
C ALA A 149 -3.09 8.79 14.35
N ILE A 150 -2.73 9.26 15.54
CA ILE A 150 -1.69 8.64 16.37
C ILE A 150 -2.37 8.02 17.59
N ALA A 151 -2.55 6.71 17.55
CA ALA A 151 -3.11 5.98 18.68
C ALA A 151 -2.13 5.98 19.88
N PRO A 152 -2.63 5.89 21.13
CA PRO A 152 -1.79 5.74 22.30
C PRO A 152 -0.90 4.49 22.20
N LEU A 153 0.32 4.58 22.75
CA LEU A 153 1.16 3.38 22.94
C LEU A 153 0.45 2.44 23.93
N ALA A 154 0.23 1.19 23.50
CA ALA A 154 -0.32 0.12 24.33
C ALA A 154 0.72 -0.42 25.32
#